data_AF-A0A970H9F0-F1
#
_entry.id   AF-A0A970H9F0-F1
#
_cell.length_a   1.000
_cell.length_b   1.000
_cell.length_c   1.000
_cell.angle_alpha   90.00
_cell.angle_beta   90.00
_cell.angle_gamma   90.00
#
_symmetry.space_group_name_H-M   'P 1'
#
loop_
_entity.id
_entity.type
_entity.pdbx_description
1 polymer ?
#
loop_
_entity_poly.entity_id
_entity_poly.type
_entity_poly.pdbx_seq_one_letter_code
_entity_poly.pdbx_strand_id
1 'polypeptide(L)'
;MAALEVVFLLIAGAALLIAGALLFAVQSGKLPYYENGLYGLLLVVFSLQITTLGKTPFGELGRSVPLIVAGVAIGVVGLFASFIPDTLTWLPRLLVFLCLAPGGLILLVRMLLASDKLRTWMRLGGTLFPRLSVACLAVYGMSMLAGTLVLRKDLLSPHATAGAVLGFGAAVVYLAAVLNEVYREYPEAARPRDRGVSLSTDQVLILFTGVLLLLLGALLVPVNLGLLPFAGSAQVGVLVVLLALKLLATGDTPVGTFPRSGPVVSLGMVFAALGIVSCIVPDLLVQPLMIFVGLLNIAGGLLGLWQLSAPRRQKAPKPPGEVPPILKRLTVTQLALNLTTILFGLSVFVAGLLPGLVVGVVLFLNGCVLLYLLYIVVAVDRMRAEMLRAEAGN
;
A
#
# COMPACT_ATOMS: atom_id res chain seq x y z
N MET A 1 -8.53 18.62 0.57
CA MET A 1 -8.13 17.34 1.22
C MET A 1 -7.31 16.56 0.22
N ALA A 2 -6.26 15.87 0.64
CA ALA A 2 -5.45 15.05 -0.28
C ALA A 2 -6.26 13.83 -0.72
N ALA A 3 -6.53 13.73 -2.02
CA ALA A 3 -7.17 12.55 -2.59
C ALA A 3 -6.30 11.31 -2.33
N LEU A 4 -6.90 10.13 -2.32
CA LEU A 4 -6.19 8.86 -2.14
C LEU A 4 -5.03 8.71 -3.15
N GLU A 5 -5.21 9.21 -4.37
CA GLU A 5 -4.18 9.31 -5.39
C GLU A 5 -2.95 10.13 -4.96
N VAL A 6 -3.16 11.28 -4.32
CA VAL A 6 -2.09 12.12 -3.78
C VAL A 6 -1.29 11.35 -2.73
N VAL A 7 -1.97 10.58 -1.87
CA VAL A 7 -1.31 9.76 -0.84
C VAL A 7 -0.38 8.71 -1.47
N PHE A 8 -0.87 7.98 -2.49
CA PHE A 8 -0.06 7.00 -3.19
C PHE A 8 1.14 7.63 -3.91
N LEU A 9 0.95 8.78 -4.55
CA LEU A 9 2.04 9.52 -5.19
C LEU A 9 3.06 10.02 -4.17
N LEU A 10 2.64 10.50 -2.99
CA LEU A 10 3.55 10.91 -1.93
C LEU A 10 4.40 9.75 -1.41
N ILE A 11 3.80 8.57 -1.20
CA ILE A 11 4.55 7.37 -0.78
C ILE A 11 5.52 6.93 -1.88
N ALA A 12 5.09 6.90 -3.15
CA ALA A 12 5.96 6.54 -4.27
C ALA A 12 7.11 7.54 -4.45
N GLY A 13 6.81 8.85 -4.37
CA GLY A 13 7.80 9.92 -4.45
C GLY A 13 8.78 9.88 -3.29
N ALA A 14 8.31 9.61 -2.07
CA ALA A 14 9.18 9.39 -0.91
C ALA A 14 10.10 8.17 -1.11
N ALA A 15 9.57 7.07 -1.67
CA ALA A 15 10.38 5.88 -1.96
C ALA A 15 11.52 6.18 -2.92
N LEU A 16 11.24 6.95 -3.99
CA LEU A 16 12.23 7.38 -4.96
C LEU A 16 13.23 8.39 -4.37
N LEU A 17 12.77 9.39 -3.59
CA LEU A 17 13.64 10.37 -2.94
C LEU A 17 14.60 9.69 -1.96
N ILE A 18 14.09 8.79 -1.12
CA ILE A 18 14.90 8.05 -0.16
C ILE A 18 15.88 7.13 -0.90
N ALA A 19 15.43 6.40 -1.92
CA ALA A 19 16.31 5.56 -2.74
C ALA A 19 17.44 6.39 -3.38
N GLY A 20 17.11 7.50 -4.03
CA GLY A 20 18.09 8.40 -4.65
C GLY A 20 19.09 8.98 -3.66
N ALA A 21 18.64 9.38 -2.47
CA ALA A 21 19.51 9.89 -1.41
C ALA A 21 20.44 8.80 -0.87
N LEU A 22 19.93 7.61 -0.61
CA LEU A 22 20.70 6.47 -0.11
C LEU A 22 21.74 5.99 -1.12
N LEU A 23 21.45 6.07 -2.43
CA LEU A 23 22.40 5.67 -3.48
C LEU A 23 23.74 6.42 -3.38
N PHE A 24 23.77 7.67 -2.92
CA PHE A 24 25.05 8.38 -2.69
C PHE A 24 25.90 7.75 -1.57
N ALA A 25 25.26 7.34 -0.48
CA ALA A 25 25.93 6.67 0.64
C ALA A 25 26.39 5.25 0.26
N VAL A 26 25.57 4.53 -0.53
CA VAL A 26 25.90 3.21 -1.08
C VAL A 26 27.12 3.28 -1.99
N GLN A 27 27.17 4.28 -2.89
CA GLN A 27 28.31 4.49 -3.79
C GLN A 27 29.60 4.84 -3.05
N SER A 28 29.48 5.47 -1.88
CA SER A 28 30.61 5.74 -0.99
C SER A 28 31.04 4.51 -0.17
N GLY A 29 30.42 3.35 -0.38
CA GLY A 29 30.68 2.12 0.37
C GLY A 29 30.19 2.14 1.82
N LYS A 30 29.40 3.15 2.21
CA LYS A 30 29.00 3.36 3.62
C LYS A 30 27.77 2.55 4.03
N LEU A 31 26.94 2.15 3.07
CA LEU A 31 25.69 1.43 3.33
C LEU A 31 25.47 0.28 2.33
N PRO A 32 24.93 -0.88 2.77
CA PRO A 32 24.46 -1.92 1.88
C PRO A 32 23.17 -1.48 1.16
N TYR A 33 22.95 -2.01 -0.05
CA TYR A 33 21.77 -1.70 -0.86
C TYR A 33 21.05 -2.97 -1.28
N TYR A 34 19.78 -3.08 -0.89
CA TYR A 34 18.92 -4.19 -1.24
C TYR A 34 17.96 -3.82 -2.38
N GLU A 35 18.35 -4.19 -3.60
CA GLU A 35 17.65 -3.84 -4.84
C GLU A 35 16.26 -4.49 -4.92
N ASN A 36 16.14 -5.77 -4.58
CA ASN A 36 14.86 -6.48 -4.62
C ASN A 36 13.83 -5.89 -3.64
N GLY A 37 14.29 -5.34 -2.51
CA GLY A 37 13.43 -4.65 -1.56
C GLY A 37 12.83 -3.37 -2.13
N LEU A 38 13.61 -2.56 -2.87
CA LEU A 38 13.08 -1.39 -3.58
C LEU A 38 12.09 -1.79 -4.67
N TYR A 39 12.44 -2.74 -5.53
CA TYR A 39 11.58 -3.16 -6.63
C TYR A 39 10.30 -3.81 -6.13
N GLY A 40 10.39 -4.67 -5.12
CA GLY A 40 9.25 -5.27 -4.44
C GLY A 40 8.32 -4.21 -3.86
N LEU A 41 8.88 -3.19 -3.19
CA LEU A 41 8.10 -2.08 -2.64
C LEU A 41 7.39 -1.26 -3.73
N LEU A 42 8.08 -0.93 -4.83
CA LEU A 42 7.46 -0.22 -5.96
C LEU A 42 6.31 -1.02 -6.58
N LEU A 43 6.47 -2.34 -6.76
CA LEU A 43 5.42 -3.22 -7.26
C LEU A 43 4.23 -3.29 -6.30
N VAL A 44 4.46 -3.31 -4.99
CA VAL A 44 3.41 -3.21 -3.98
C VAL A 44 2.65 -1.89 -4.11
N VAL A 45 3.34 -0.76 -4.28
CA VAL A 45 2.71 0.56 -4.47
C VAL A 45 1.90 0.61 -5.77
N PHE A 46 2.43 0.09 -6.89
CA PHE A 46 1.68 -0.01 -8.15
C PHE A 46 0.45 -0.89 -8.01
N SER A 47 0.62 -2.05 -7.39
CA SER A 47 -0.48 -2.97 -7.11
C SER A 47 -1.59 -2.28 -6.32
N LEU A 48 -1.25 -1.55 -5.26
CA LEU A 48 -2.22 -0.82 -4.46
C LEU A 48 -2.91 0.28 -5.27
N GLN A 49 -2.21 1.01 -6.14
CA GLN A 49 -2.84 1.98 -7.05
C GLN A 49 -3.82 1.30 -8.02
N ILE A 50 -3.46 0.15 -8.58
CA ILE A 50 -4.31 -0.63 -9.49
C ILE A 50 -5.57 -1.10 -8.76
N THR A 51 -5.44 -1.69 -7.57
CA THR A 51 -6.56 -2.25 -6.81
C THR A 51 -7.44 -1.17 -6.19
N THR A 52 -6.86 -0.07 -5.68
CA THR A 52 -7.59 0.99 -4.97
C THR A 52 -8.06 2.12 -5.87
N LEU A 53 -7.40 2.45 -6.97
CA LEU A 53 -7.83 3.56 -7.83
C LEU A 53 -8.33 3.09 -9.20
N GLY A 54 -8.08 1.82 -9.56
CA GLY A 54 -8.35 1.35 -10.92
C GLY A 54 -7.47 2.05 -11.97
N LYS A 55 -6.37 2.66 -11.52
CA LYS A 55 -5.37 3.31 -12.37
C LYS A 55 -4.23 2.34 -12.62
N THR A 56 -3.95 2.12 -13.90
CA THR A 56 -2.82 1.29 -14.33
C THR A 56 -1.68 2.16 -14.80
N PRO A 57 -0.45 1.66 -14.81
CA PRO A 57 0.67 2.33 -15.48
C PRO A 57 0.40 2.65 -16.95
N PHE A 58 -0.58 1.98 -17.58
CA PHE A 58 -0.98 2.19 -18.97
C PHE A 58 -2.18 3.14 -19.15
N GLY A 59 -2.70 3.68 -18.04
CA GLY A 59 -3.82 4.62 -18.01
C GLY A 59 -4.99 4.18 -17.13
N GLU A 60 -6.07 4.97 -17.19
CA GLU A 60 -7.26 4.77 -16.37
C GLU A 60 -8.21 3.75 -17.02
N LEU A 61 -8.37 2.59 -16.39
CA LEU A 61 -9.33 1.55 -16.83
C LEU A 61 -10.60 1.52 -15.97
N GLY A 62 -10.52 2.09 -14.76
CA GLY A 62 -11.58 2.01 -13.75
C GLY A 62 -11.54 0.67 -13.01
N ARG A 63 -12.14 0.63 -11.82
CA ARG A 63 -12.14 -0.57 -10.98
C ARG A 63 -13.00 -1.68 -11.61
N SER A 64 -12.41 -2.85 -11.76
CA SER A 64 -13.07 -4.09 -12.21
C SER A 64 -12.43 -5.30 -11.51
N VAL A 65 -13.17 -6.41 -11.40
CA VAL A 65 -12.67 -7.66 -10.80
C VAL A 65 -11.37 -8.16 -11.45
N PRO A 66 -11.25 -8.30 -12.80
CA PRO A 66 -10.01 -8.75 -13.41
C PRO A 66 -8.84 -7.82 -13.11
N LEU A 67 -9.10 -6.51 -13.02
CA LEU A 67 -8.06 -5.55 -12.69
C LEU A 67 -7.59 -5.66 -11.24
N ILE A 68 -8.51 -5.91 -10.30
CA ILE A 68 -8.16 -6.16 -8.90
C ILE A 68 -7.33 -7.44 -8.79
N VAL A 69 -7.72 -8.52 -9.47
CA VAL A 69 -6.95 -9.77 -9.50
C VAL A 69 -5.55 -9.55 -10.07
N ALA A 70 -5.44 -8.84 -11.18
CA ALA A 70 -4.14 -8.49 -11.78
C ALA A 70 -3.28 -7.64 -10.84
N GLY A 71 -3.88 -6.65 -10.17
CA GLY A 71 -3.22 -5.85 -9.14
C GLY A 71 -2.68 -6.74 -8.02
N VAL A 72 -3.53 -7.56 -7.39
CA VAL A 72 -3.13 -8.49 -6.33
C VAL A 72 -2.00 -9.42 -6.79
N ALA A 73 -2.04 -9.94 -8.02
CA ALA A 73 -0.97 -10.77 -8.57
C ALA A 73 0.37 -10.03 -8.65
N ILE A 74 0.38 -8.79 -9.16
CA ILE A 74 1.58 -7.91 -9.17
C ILE A 74 2.07 -7.67 -7.73
N GLY A 75 1.14 -7.44 -6.80
CA GLY A 75 1.43 -7.29 -5.39
C GLY A 75 2.12 -8.51 -4.79
N VAL A 76 1.60 -9.71 -5.04
CA VAL A 76 2.20 -10.98 -4.58
C VAL A 76 3.61 -11.15 -5.12
N VAL A 77 3.85 -10.86 -6.40
CA VAL A 77 5.20 -10.88 -6.98
C VAL A 77 6.11 -9.88 -6.28
N GLY A 78 5.62 -8.66 -6.02
CA GLY A 78 6.37 -7.63 -5.31
C GLY A 78 6.74 -8.05 -3.88
N LEU A 79 5.79 -8.63 -3.14
CA LEU A 79 6.02 -9.14 -1.79
C LEU A 79 7.03 -10.29 -1.77
N PHE A 80 6.84 -11.28 -2.64
CA PHE A 80 7.73 -12.43 -2.74
C PHE A 80 9.17 -12.00 -3.05
N ALA A 81 9.33 -11.12 -4.03
CA ALA A 81 10.63 -10.56 -4.41
C ALA A 81 11.29 -9.77 -3.28
N SER A 82 10.49 -9.02 -2.53
CA SER A 82 10.98 -8.24 -1.39
C SER A 82 11.50 -9.16 -0.28
N PHE A 83 10.81 -10.28 -0.02
CA PHE A 83 11.10 -11.14 1.13
C PHE A 83 12.13 -12.22 0.87
N ILE A 84 12.26 -12.68 -0.37
CA ILE A 84 13.23 -13.72 -0.73
C ILE A 84 14.33 -13.10 -1.59
N PRO A 85 15.48 -12.77 -0.99
CA PRO A 85 16.60 -12.25 -1.75
C PRO A 85 17.08 -13.28 -2.77
N ASP A 86 17.63 -12.79 -3.88
CA ASP A 86 18.29 -13.56 -4.95
C ASP A 86 17.45 -14.63 -5.69
N THR A 87 16.19 -14.83 -5.32
CA THR A 87 15.24 -15.62 -6.12
C THR A 87 14.46 -14.74 -7.09
N LEU A 88 14.33 -15.23 -8.34
CA LEU A 88 13.47 -14.62 -9.36
C LEU A 88 13.80 -13.16 -9.70
N THR A 89 15.04 -12.70 -9.48
CA THR A 89 15.47 -11.29 -9.62
C THR A 89 15.11 -10.63 -10.95
N TRP A 90 15.00 -11.41 -12.03
CA TRP A 90 14.60 -10.92 -13.35
C TRP A 90 13.13 -10.46 -13.41
N LEU A 91 12.22 -11.13 -12.69
CA LEU A 91 10.78 -10.92 -12.82
C LEU A 91 10.34 -9.58 -12.22
N PRO A 92 10.74 -9.20 -10.98
CA PRO A 92 10.44 -7.88 -10.43
C PRO A 92 11.04 -6.76 -11.26
N ARG A 93 12.29 -6.94 -11.73
CA ARG A 93 12.97 -5.98 -12.59
C ARG A 93 12.20 -5.75 -13.90
N LEU A 94 11.73 -6.83 -14.53
CA LEU A 94 10.92 -6.76 -15.74
C LEU A 94 9.58 -6.07 -15.48
N LEU A 95 8.88 -6.42 -14.40
CA LEU A 95 7.59 -5.80 -14.07
C LEU A 95 7.75 -4.31 -13.73
N VAL A 96 8.76 -3.93 -12.96
CA VAL A 96 9.07 -2.52 -12.68
C VAL A 96 9.41 -1.77 -13.97
N PHE A 97 10.22 -2.38 -14.84
CA PHE A 97 10.49 -1.83 -16.18
C PHE A 97 9.19 -1.62 -16.96
N LEU A 98 8.31 -2.62 -17.05
CA LEU A 98 7.05 -2.52 -17.78
C LEU A 98 6.11 -1.46 -17.20
N CYS A 99 6.05 -1.34 -15.86
CA CYS A 99 5.25 -0.32 -15.19
C CYS A 99 5.80 1.10 -15.45
N LEU A 100 7.12 1.28 -15.44
CA LEU A 100 7.74 2.60 -15.53
C LEU A 100 7.98 3.07 -16.98
N ALA A 101 8.60 2.24 -17.83
CA ALA A 101 9.02 2.63 -19.17
C ALA A 101 7.87 2.64 -20.19
N PRO A 102 7.30 1.50 -20.62
CA PRO A 102 6.18 1.52 -21.54
C PRO A 102 4.92 2.15 -20.90
N GLY A 103 4.72 2.01 -19.59
CA GLY A 103 3.68 2.75 -18.87
C GLY A 103 3.82 4.27 -19.03
N GLY A 104 5.00 4.82 -18.69
CA GLY A 104 5.31 6.24 -18.86
C GLY A 104 5.17 6.71 -20.32
N LEU A 105 5.65 5.91 -21.27
CA LEU A 105 5.53 6.21 -22.70
C LEU A 105 4.07 6.28 -23.16
N ILE A 106 3.25 5.29 -22.78
CA ILE A 106 1.83 5.26 -23.15
C ILE A 106 1.09 6.46 -22.54
N LEU A 107 1.37 6.81 -21.28
CA LEU A 107 0.80 7.99 -20.64
C LEU A 107 1.21 9.30 -21.34
N LEU A 108 2.49 9.40 -21.73
CA LEU A 108 3.02 10.54 -22.48
C LEU A 108 2.36 10.67 -23.85
N VAL A 109 2.31 9.58 -24.62
CA VAL A 109 1.68 9.54 -25.95
C VAL A 109 0.20 9.89 -25.85
N ARG A 110 -0.52 9.35 -24.86
CA ARG A 110 -1.93 9.71 -24.61
C ARG A 110 -2.10 11.18 -24.28
N MET A 111 -1.20 11.75 -23.47
CA MET A 111 -1.24 13.17 -23.16
C MET A 111 -1.04 14.00 -24.43
N LEU A 112 -0.03 13.71 -25.24
CA LEU A 112 0.28 14.44 -26.49
C LEU A 112 -0.80 14.29 -27.57
N LEU A 113 -1.37 13.09 -27.72
CA LEU A 113 -2.42 12.79 -28.71
C LEU A 113 -3.83 13.24 -28.29
N ALA A 114 -4.08 13.44 -27.00
CA ALA A 114 -5.35 13.98 -26.51
C ALA A 114 -5.40 15.50 -26.75
N SER A 115 -5.49 15.89 -28.02
CA SER A 115 -5.47 17.27 -28.49
C SER A 115 -6.52 18.14 -27.82
N ASP A 116 -7.67 17.56 -27.46
CA ASP A 116 -8.73 18.27 -26.73
C ASP A 116 -8.40 18.50 -25.26
N LYS A 117 -7.71 17.59 -24.56
CA LYS A 117 -7.39 17.81 -23.12
C LYS A 117 -6.34 18.90 -22.95
N LEU A 118 -5.23 18.81 -23.68
CA LEU A 118 -4.13 19.77 -23.55
C LEU A 118 -4.52 21.17 -24.05
N ARG A 119 -5.27 21.27 -25.17
CA ARG A 119 -5.85 22.56 -25.60
C ARG A 119 -6.89 23.08 -24.63
N THR A 120 -7.77 22.24 -24.11
CA THR A 120 -8.80 22.69 -23.14
C THR A 120 -8.16 23.14 -21.84
N TRP A 121 -7.11 22.48 -21.38
CA TRP A 121 -6.32 22.88 -20.20
C TRP A 121 -5.58 24.21 -20.40
N MET A 122 -5.05 24.47 -21.60
CA MET A 122 -4.47 25.77 -21.94
C MET A 122 -5.53 26.87 -22.14
N ARG A 123 -6.73 26.52 -22.63
CA ARG A 123 -7.83 27.46 -22.90
C ARG A 123 -8.67 27.81 -21.67
N LEU A 124 -8.80 26.91 -20.70
CA LEU A 124 -9.56 27.12 -19.46
C LEU A 124 -9.00 28.27 -18.61
N GLY A 125 -7.77 28.72 -18.88
CA GLY A 125 -7.16 29.88 -18.22
C GLY A 125 -6.79 29.61 -16.77
N GLY A 126 -5.67 30.19 -16.31
CA GLY A 126 -5.15 30.04 -14.95
C GLY A 126 -3.76 29.40 -14.88
N THR A 127 -3.05 29.61 -13.77
CA THR A 127 -1.65 29.17 -13.60
C THR A 127 -1.51 27.69 -13.19
N LEU A 128 -2.62 27.00 -12.91
CA LEU A 128 -2.66 25.65 -12.34
C LEU A 128 -2.52 24.54 -13.42
N PHE A 129 -3.25 24.65 -14.53
CA PHE A 129 -3.24 23.67 -15.62
C PHE A 129 -1.91 23.59 -16.41
N PRO A 130 -1.18 24.70 -16.65
CA PRO A 130 0.17 24.64 -17.19
C PRO A 130 1.15 23.92 -16.25
N ARG A 131 1.09 24.21 -14.95
CA ARG A 131 1.90 23.52 -13.93
C ARG A 131 1.62 22.02 -13.89
N LEU A 132 0.34 21.62 -13.96
CA LEU A 132 -0.05 20.21 -14.04
C LEU A 132 0.52 19.53 -15.29
N SER A 133 0.47 20.20 -16.43
CA SER A 133 1.00 19.66 -17.70
C SER A 133 2.52 19.45 -17.63
N VAL A 134 3.25 20.43 -17.11
CA VAL A 134 4.71 20.33 -16.92
C VAL A 134 5.06 19.23 -15.92
N ALA A 135 4.32 19.13 -14.81
CA ALA A 135 4.51 18.07 -13.82
C ALA A 135 4.28 16.67 -14.42
N CYS A 136 3.20 16.48 -15.18
CA CYS A 136 2.93 15.21 -15.87
C CYS A 136 4.01 14.86 -16.88
N LEU A 137 4.44 15.82 -17.71
CA LEU A 137 5.52 15.63 -18.68
C LEU A 137 6.82 15.21 -18.00
N ALA A 138 7.19 15.89 -16.91
CA ALA A 138 8.37 15.57 -16.12
C ALA A 138 8.29 14.17 -15.51
N VAL A 139 7.16 13.80 -14.89
CA VAL A 139 6.96 12.47 -14.29
C VAL A 139 6.98 11.37 -15.35
N TYR A 140 6.32 11.55 -16.49
CA TYR A 140 6.29 10.53 -17.55
C TYR A 140 7.67 10.36 -18.21
N GLY A 141 8.37 11.46 -18.49
CA GLY A 141 9.73 11.41 -19.03
C GLY A 141 10.73 10.78 -18.06
N MET A 142 10.68 11.17 -16.78
CA MET A 142 11.55 10.58 -15.75
C MET A 142 11.19 9.13 -15.44
N SER A 143 9.92 8.74 -15.55
CA SER A 143 9.48 7.34 -15.46
C SER A 143 10.07 6.49 -16.57
N MET A 144 10.10 7.01 -17.81
CA MET A 144 10.76 6.34 -18.93
C MET A 144 12.25 6.13 -18.68
N LEU A 145 12.94 7.17 -18.22
CA LEU A 145 14.36 7.10 -17.86
C LEU A 145 14.61 6.12 -16.71
N ALA A 146 13.81 6.17 -15.65
CA ALA A 146 13.95 5.26 -14.51
C ALA A 146 13.72 3.81 -14.93
N GLY A 147 12.71 3.54 -15.76
CA GLY A 147 12.48 2.20 -16.30
C GLY A 147 13.66 1.70 -17.14
N THR A 148 14.22 2.52 -18.03
CA THR A 148 15.39 2.09 -18.82
C THR A 148 16.63 1.84 -17.96
N LEU A 149 16.85 2.65 -16.91
CA LEU A 149 17.94 2.45 -15.94
C LEU A 149 17.80 1.16 -15.13
N VAL A 150 16.56 0.71 -14.87
CA VAL A 150 16.30 -0.57 -14.19
C VAL A 150 16.80 -1.77 -15.01
N LEU A 151 16.72 -1.72 -16.34
CA LEU A 151 17.28 -2.76 -17.21
C LEU A 151 18.76 -2.56 -17.53
N ARG A 152 19.18 -1.31 -17.76
CA ARG A 152 20.53 -0.96 -18.17
C ARG A 152 21.15 -0.01 -17.16
N LYS A 153 21.84 -0.59 -16.18
CA LYS A 153 22.49 0.18 -15.10
C LYS A 153 23.69 0.99 -15.58
N ASP A 154 24.29 0.59 -16.70
CA ASP A 154 25.50 1.23 -17.24
C ASP A 154 25.20 2.46 -18.13
N LEU A 155 23.93 2.83 -18.29
CA LEU A 155 23.53 3.96 -19.14
C LEU A 155 23.99 5.31 -18.59
N LEU A 156 24.04 5.44 -17.27
CA LEU A 156 24.44 6.65 -16.56
C LEU A 156 25.51 6.31 -15.52
N SER A 157 26.36 7.28 -15.19
CA SER A 157 27.26 7.14 -14.06
C SER A 157 26.47 6.88 -12.76
N PRO A 158 27.05 6.21 -11.76
CA PRO A 158 26.34 5.96 -10.50
C PRO A 158 25.78 7.24 -9.85
N HIS A 159 26.56 8.32 -9.84
CA HIS A 159 26.12 9.61 -9.31
C HIS A 159 24.99 10.22 -10.14
N ALA A 160 25.06 10.12 -11.47
CA ALA A 160 23.98 10.57 -12.35
C ALA A 160 22.70 9.75 -12.18
N THR A 161 22.82 8.44 -11.92
CA THR A 161 21.67 7.57 -11.60
C THR A 161 21.01 8.00 -10.28
N ALA A 162 21.80 8.26 -9.24
CA ALA A 162 21.27 8.77 -7.97
C ALA A 162 20.55 10.11 -8.15
N GLY A 163 21.15 11.04 -8.91
CA GLY A 163 20.54 12.32 -9.27
C GLY A 163 19.25 12.17 -10.08
N ALA A 164 19.20 11.25 -11.05
CA ALA A 164 18.01 10.98 -11.85
C ALA A 164 16.87 10.41 -11.01
N VAL A 165 17.16 9.47 -10.10
CA VAL A 165 16.16 8.89 -9.19
C VAL A 165 15.65 9.95 -8.20
N LEU A 166 16.52 10.81 -7.67
CA LEU A 166 16.10 11.96 -6.85
C LEU A 166 15.21 12.94 -7.62
N GLY A 167 15.62 13.31 -8.83
CA GLY A 167 14.84 14.19 -9.69
C GLY A 167 13.47 13.60 -10.01
N PHE A 168 13.40 12.28 -10.21
CA PHE A 168 12.14 11.59 -10.44
C PHE A 168 11.24 11.63 -9.20
N GLY A 169 11.79 11.33 -8.01
CA GLY A 169 11.06 11.44 -6.75
C GLY A 169 10.55 12.86 -6.50
N ALA A 170 11.36 13.88 -6.76
CA ALA A 170 10.97 15.28 -6.65
C ALA A 170 9.84 15.65 -7.63
N ALA A 171 9.92 15.18 -8.88
CA ALA A 171 8.86 15.38 -9.87
C ALA A 171 7.53 14.72 -9.44
N VAL A 172 7.57 13.52 -8.87
CA VAL A 172 6.38 12.81 -8.36
C VAL A 172 5.78 13.56 -7.16
N VAL A 173 6.59 14.02 -6.22
CA VAL A 173 6.10 14.83 -5.07
C VAL A 173 5.52 16.16 -5.55
N TYR A 174 6.15 16.81 -6.52
CA TYR A 174 5.63 18.04 -7.12
C TYR A 174 4.28 17.80 -7.81
N LEU A 175 4.15 16.72 -8.59
CA LEU A 175 2.88 16.32 -9.20
C LEU A 175 1.80 16.07 -8.13
N ALA A 176 2.15 15.42 -7.02
CA ALA A 176 1.22 15.20 -5.91
C ALA A 176 0.75 16.52 -5.29
N ALA A 177 1.63 17.51 -5.14
CA ALA A 177 1.29 18.83 -4.64
C ALA A 177 0.34 19.58 -5.59
N VAL A 178 0.64 19.59 -6.90
CA VAL A 178 -0.21 20.22 -7.92
C VAL A 178 -1.58 19.54 -7.99
N LEU A 179 -1.63 18.20 -7.96
CA LEU A 179 -2.90 17.46 -7.93
C LEU A 179 -3.71 17.73 -6.67
N ASN A 180 -3.05 17.90 -5.52
CA ASN A 180 -3.74 18.27 -4.29
C ASN A 180 -4.39 19.66 -4.39
N GLU A 181 -3.76 20.63 -5.07
CA GLU A 181 -4.37 21.92 -5.38
C GLU A 181 -5.58 21.75 -6.30
N VAL A 182 -5.41 20.99 -7.41
CA VAL A 182 -6.49 20.69 -8.37
C VAL A 182 -7.70 20.07 -7.65
N TYR A 183 -7.50 19.09 -6.77
CA TYR A 183 -8.59 18.43 -6.06
C TYR A 183 -9.25 19.27 -4.97
N ARG A 184 -8.57 20.30 -4.47
CA ARG A 184 -9.19 21.28 -3.57
C ARG A 184 -10.11 22.23 -4.32
N GLU A 185 -9.74 22.61 -5.54
CA GLU A 185 -10.52 23.52 -6.39
C GLU A 185 -11.63 22.78 -7.15
N TYR A 186 -11.38 21.53 -7.56
CA TYR A 186 -12.32 20.69 -8.30
C TYR A 186 -12.51 19.33 -7.59
N PRO A 187 -13.33 19.25 -6.53
CA PRO A 187 -13.54 18.03 -5.75
C PRO A 187 -14.13 16.86 -6.55
N GLU A 188 -14.90 17.16 -7.60
CA GLU A 188 -15.52 16.14 -8.45
C GLU A 188 -14.48 15.31 -9.22
N ALA A 189 -13.34 15.90 -9.56
CA ALA A 189 -12.25 15.22 -10.25
C ALA A 189 -11.51 14.20 -9.36
N ALA A 190 -11.67 14.29 -8.04
CA ALA A 190 -11.03 13.39 -7.07
C ALA A 190 -11.77 12.05 -6.90
N ARG A 191 -13.00 11.93 -7.42
CA ARG A 191 -13.82 10.71 -7.25
C ARG A 191 -13.37 9.63 -8.25
N PRO A 192 -13.07 8.40 -7.78
CA PRO A 192 -12.78 7.28 -8.67
C PRO A 192 -13.94 7.03 -9.65
N ARG A 193 -13.63 6.79 -10.93
CA ARG A 193 -14.62 6.33 -11.91
C ARG A 193 -14.94 4.86 -11.64
N ASP A 194 -16.01 4.61 -10.90
CA ASP A 194 -16.48 3.24 -10.64
C ASP A 194 -17.17 2.64 -11.87
N ARG A 195 -16.67 1.49 -12.32
CA ARG A 195 -17.27 0.66 -13.39
C ARG A 195 -17.91 -0.62 -12.85
N GLY A 196 -18.50 -0.56 -11.65
CA GLY A 196 -19.37 -1.62 -11.12
C GLY A 196 -18.79 -2.54 -10.04
N VAL A 197 -17.65 -2.19 -9.40
CA VAL A 197 -17.14 -2.93 -8.23
C VAL A 197 -17.05 -2.01 -7.01
N SER A 198 -17.94 -2.21 -6.04
CA SER A 198 -18.05 -1.41 -4.82
C SER A 198 -17.20 -1.94 -3.67
N LEU A 199 -15.89 -2.17 -3.88
CA LEU A 199 -15.00 -2.39 -2.74
C LEU A 199 -14.54 -1.05 -2.18
N SER A 200 -14.71 -0.83 -0.88
CA SER A 200 -14.17 0.37 -0.22
C SER A 200 -12.64 0.35 -0.21
N THR A 201 -12.00 1.51 -0.03
CA THR A 201 -10.55 1.59 0.13
C THR A 201 -10.07 0.72 1.30
N ASP A 202 -10.81 0.71 2.41
CA ASP A 202 -10.54 -0.16 3.56
C ASP A 202 -10.57 -1.63 3.19
N GLN A 203 -11.59 -2.06 2.46
CA GLN A 203 -11.72 -3.44 2.01
C GLN A 203 -10.55 -3.89 1.14
N VAL A 204 -10.04 -3.00 0.27
CA VAL A 204 -8.84 -3.29 -0.53
C VAL A 204 -7.57 -3.34 0.33
N LEU A 205 -7.43 -2.45 1.31
CA LEU A 205 -6.29 -2.49 2.24
C LEU A 205 -6.32 -3.71 3.16
N ILE A 206 -7.52 -4.15 3.57
CA ILE A 206 -7.75 -5.41 4.28
C ILE A 206 -7.37 -6.61 3.40
N LEU A 207 -7.82 -6.63 2.14
CA LEU A 207 -7.45 -7.66 1.16
C LEU A 207 -5.92 -7.75 1.04
N PHE A 208 -5.25 -6.61 0.86
CA PHE A 208 -3.80 -6.57 0.70
C PHE A 208 -3.05 -7.03 1.95
N THR A 209 -3.53 -6.61 3.13
CA THR A 209 -2.97 -7.05 4.41
C THR A 209 -3.17 -8.56 4.58
N GLY A 210 -4.35 -9.09 4.26
CA GLY A 210 -4.66 -10.52 4.38
C GLY A 210 -3.80 -11.38 3.45
N VAL A 211 -3.67 -10.96 2.18
CA VAL A 211 -2.78 -11.63 1.21
C VAL A 211 -1.32 -11.58 1.66
N LEU A 212 -0.86 -10.44 2.19
CA LEU A 212 0.48 -10.32 2.76
C LEU A 212 0.70 -11.31 3.90
N LEU A 213 -0.18 -11.35 4.90
CA LEU A 213 -0.03 -12.24 6.06
C LEU A 213 -0.10 -13.71 5.66
N LEU A 214 -0.95 -14.04 4.69
CA LEU A 214 -1.08 -15.40 4.16
C LEU A 214 0.19 -15.83 3.41
N LEU A 215 0.70 -14.98 2.52
CA LEU A 215 1.95 -15.23 1.79
C LEU A 215 3.12 -15.37 2.77
N LEU A 216 3.23 -14.46 3.72
CA LEU A 216 4.28 -14.45 4.71
C LEU A 216 4.23 -15.70 5.60
N GLY A 217 3.05 -16.05 6.12
CA GLY A 217 2.87 -17.26 6.94
C GLY A 217 3.22 -18.53 6.18
N ALA A 218 2.82 -18.63 4.91
CA ALA A 218 3.19 -19.75 4.05
C ALA A 218 4.70 -19.79 3.78
N LEU A 219 5.33 -18.63 3.58
CA LEU A 219 6.75 -18.53 3.26
C LEU A 219 7.67 -18.76 4.45
N LEU A 220 7.22 -18.45 5.67
CA LEU A 220 7.98 -18.73 6.88
C LEU A 220 8.22 -20.24 7.06
N VAL A 221 7.38 -21.11 6.53
CA VAL A 221 7.57 -22.57 6.65
C VAL A 221 8.87 -23.03 5.98
N PRO A 222 9.07 -22.86 4.65
CA PRO A 222 10.32 -23.24 4.00
C PRO A 222 11.53 -22.44 4.50
N VAL A 223 11.36 -21.18 4.90
CA VAL A 223 12.44 -20.38 5.49
C VAL A 223 12.94 -20.99 6.80
N ASN A 224 12.05 -21.37 7.72
CA ASN A 224 12.43 -21.99 8.98
C ASN A 224 12.99 -23.42 8.81
N LEU A 225 12.68 -24.09 7.69
CA LEU A 225 13.30 -25.35 7.31
C LEU A 225 14.67 -25.18 6.63
N GLY A 226 15.14 -23.93 6.44
CA GLY A 226 16.40 -23.62 5.79
C GLY A 226 16.39 -23.78 4.26
N LEU A 227 15.21 -23.89 3.64
CA LEU A 227 15.07 -24.11 2.20
C LEU A 227 15.14 -22.81 1.37
N LEU A 228 14.80 -21.66 1.99
CA LEU A 228 14.75 -20.36 1.31
C LEU A 228 15.41 -19.27 2.16
N PRO A 229 16.15 -18.34 1.54
CA PRO A 229 16.68 -17.17 2.24
C PRO A 229 15.55 -16.18 2.58
N PHE A 230 15.77 -15.32 3.57
CA PHE A 230 14.72 -14.40 4.03
C PHE A 230 15.25 -13.03 4.43
N ALA A 231 14.66 -11.99 3.84
CA ALA A 231 14.95 -10.59 4.12
C ALA A 231 13.94 -10.02 5.14
N GLY A 232 14.19 -10.24 6.43
CA GLY A 232 13.32 -9.75 7.51
C GLY A 232 13.16 -8.23 7.54
N SER A 233 14.18 -7.48 7.11
CA SER A 233 14.13 -6.02 7.01
C SER A 233 13.05 -5.53 6.03
N ALA A 234 12.90 -6.21 4.92
CA ALA A 234 11.94 -5.88 3.88
C ALA A 234 10.51 -6.28 4.28
N GLN A 235 10.35 -7.40 4.99
CA GLN A 235 9.07 -7.79 5.61
C GLN A 235 8.53 -6.70 6.54
N VAL A 236 9.34 -6.31 7.53
CA VAL A 236 8.94 -5.30 8.52
C VAL A 236 8.75 -3.95 7.84
N GLY A 237 9.61 -3.60 6.88
CA GLY A 237 9.50 -2.38 6.09
C GLY A 237 8.17 -2.27 5.32
N VAL A 238 7.77 -3.31 4.59
CA VAL A 238 6.51 -3.33 3.85
C VAL A 238 5.30 -3.24 4.79
N LEU A 239 5.32 -3.93 5.94
CA LEU A 239 4.25 -3.82 6.95
C LEU A 239 4.10 -2.38 7.46
N VAL A 240 5.21 -1.70 7.75
CA VAL A 240 5.21 -0.31 8.21
C VAL A 240 4.74 0.64 7.09
N VAL A 241 5.08 0.38 5.82
CA VAL A 241 4.54 1.16 4.69
C VAL A 241 3.03 0.95 4.54
N LEU A 242 2.52 -0.28 4.69
CA LEU A 242 1.07 -0.54 4.65
C LEU A 242 0.34 0.13 5.81
N LEU A 243 0.94 0.14 7.00
CA LEU A 243 0.43 0.89 8.15
C LEU A 243 0.41 2.40 7.87
N ALA A 244 1.50 2.94 7.35
CA ALA A 244 1.59 4.34 6.94
C ALA A 244 0.52 4.68 5.90
N LEU A 245 0.29 3.79 4.94
CA LEU A 245 -0.76 3.96 3.95
C LEU A 245 -2.13 3.94 4.59
N LYS A 246 -2.48 3.01 5.48
CA LYS A 246 -3.76 3.02 6.20
C LYS A 246 -3.96 4.33 6.96
N LEU A 247 -2.94 4.76 7.71
CA LEU A 247 -2.97 6.02 8.44
C LEU A 247 -3.19 7.22 7.51
N LEU A 248 -2.48 7.26 6.39
CA LEU A 248 -2.59 8.33 5.41
C LEU A 248 -3.89 8.26 4.62
N ALA A 249 -4.43 7.08 4.33
CA ALA A 249 -5.56 6.78 3.44
C ALA A 249 -6.93 6.82 4.13
N THR A 250 -7.02 6.48 5.41
CA THR A 250 -8.28 6.46 6.17
C THR A 250 -8.20 7.17 7.51
N GLY A 251 -6.99 7.45 8.01
CA GLY A 251 -6.82 8.00 9.35
C GLY A 251 -6.86 6.93 10.44
N ASP A 252 -6.93 5.66 10.05
CA ASP A 252 -6.95 4.56 10.99
C ASP A 252 -5.54 4.28 11.52
N THR A 253 -5.43 4.33 12.84
CA THR A 253 -4.26 3.81 13.55
C THR A 253 -4.64 2.48 14.23
N PRO A 254 -3.65 1.65 14.60
CA PRO A 254 -3.89 0.47 15.44
C PRO A 254 -4.54 0.80 16.78
N VAL A 255 -4.40 2.04 17.25
CA VAL A 255 -4.94 2.53 18.53
C VAL A 255 -6.36 3.08 18.40
N GLY A 256 -6.80 3.39 17.18
CA GLY A 256 -8.13 3.96 16.91
C GLY A 256 -8.19 4.79 15.63
N THR A 257 -9.40 5.18 15.24
CA THR A 257 -9.64 6.02 14.07
C THR A 257 -9.43 7.48 14.42
N PHE A 258 -8.51 8.17 13.76
CA PHE A 258 -8.25 9.59 13.96
C PHE A 258 -8.67 10.40 12.73
N PRO A 259 -9.25 11.60 12.89
CA PRO A 259 -9.53 12.45 11.76
C PRO A 259 -8.21 12.81 11.05
N ARG A 260 -8.21 12.74 9.73
CA ARG A 260 -7.04 13.04 8.90
C ARG A 260 -6.69 14.53 9.02
N SER A 261 -5.71 14.82 9.87
CA SER A 261 -5.18 16.14 10.17
C SER A 261 -3.73 16.25 9.70
N GLY A 262 -3.21 17.48 9.57
CA GLY A 262 -1.80 17.71 9.19
C GLY A 262 -0.80 16.88 10.01
N PRO A 263 -0.89 16.84 11.35
CA PRO A 263 -0.02 16.02 12.18
C PRO A 263 -0.10 14.52 11.87
N VAL A 264 -1.30 13.98 11.64
CA VAL A 264 -1.51 12.58 11.27
C VAL A 264 -0.88 12.27 9.91
N VAL A 265 -0.96 13.20 8.96
CA VAL A 265 -0.31 13.06 7.66
C VAL A 265 1.21 13.07 7.80
N SER A 266 1.77 14.01 8.58
CA SER A 266 3.21 14.04 8.86
C SER A 266 3.69 12.75 9.53
N LEU A 267 2.94 12.24 10.51
CA LEU A 267 3.24 10.98 11.18
C LEU A 267 3.22 9.79 10.20
N GLY A 268 2.22 9.73 9.33
CA GLY A 268 2.14 8.74 8.26
C GLY A 268 3.33 8.80 7.31
N MET A 269 3.77 10.00 6.92
CA MET A 269 4.96 10.15 6.08
C MET A 269 6.25 9.70 6.79
N VAL A 270 6.38 9.92 8.10
CA VAL A 270 7.51 9.41 8.89
C VAL A 270 7.51 7.88 8.90
N PHE A 271 6.35 7.25 9.12
CA PHE A 271 6.26 5.78 9.06
C PHE A 271 6.55 5.25 7.66
N ALA A 272 6.04 5.90 6.61
CA ALA A 272 6.37 5.52 5.23
C ALA A 272 7.89 5.59 5.01
N ALA A 273 8.55 6.67 5.44
CA ALA A 273 9.99 6.83 5.30
C ALA A 273 10.77 5.74 6.04
N LEU A 274 10.43 5.44 7.30
CA LEU A 274 11.08 4.37 8.07
C LEU A 274 10.89 3.00 7.42
N GLY A 275 9.67 2.70 6.94
CA GLY A 275 9.38 1.46 6.23
C GLY A 275 10.14 1.34 4.91
N ILE A 276 10.20 2.42 4.13
CA ILE A 276 10.99 2.50 2.89
C ILE A 276 12.47 2.26 3.17
N VAL A 277 13.06 2.96 4.15
CA VAL A 277 14.48 2.79 4.52
C VAL A 277 14.75 1.34 4.91
N SER A 278 13.87 0.70 5.70
CA SER A 278 13.99 -0.71 6.08
C SER A 278 13.91 -1.68 4.89
N CYS A 279 13.16 -1.33 3.83
CA CYS A 279 13.11 -2.12 2.60
C CYS A 279 14.39 -1.99 1.77
N ILE A 280 15.08 -0.85 1.82
CA ILE A 280 16.23 -0.56 0.95
C ILE A 280 17.56 -0.90 1.64
N VAL A 281 17.69 -0.61 2.94
CA VAL A 281 18.91 -0.84 3.71
C VAL A 281 18.67 -2.01 4.66
N PRO A 282 19.25 -3.19 4.38
CA PRO A 282 19.10 -4.35 5.25
C PRO A 282 19.70 -4.08 6.63
N ASP A 283 19.11 -4.70 7.65
CA ASP A 283 19.57 -4.71 9.04
C ASP A 283 19.67 -3.37 9.79
N LEU A 284 19.41 -2.24 9.12
CA LEU A 284 19.53 -0.90 9.75
C LEU A 284 18.42 -0.61 10.77
N LEU A 285 17.16 -0.88 10.41
CA LEU A 285 15.97 -0.50 11.20
C LEU A 285 15.18 -1.71 11.73
N VAL A 286 15.70 -2.92 11.56
CA VAL A 286 14.94 -4.15 11.81
C VAL A 286 14.50 -4.25 13.26
N GLN A 287 15.43 -4.14 14.22
CA GLN A 287 15.09 -4.23 15.64
C GLN A 287 14.13 -3.13 16.12
N PRO A 288 14.39 -1.82 15.87
CA PRO A 288 13.46 -0.77 16.26
C PRO A 288 12.05 -0.96 15.69
N LEU A 289 11.95 -1.34 14.40
CA LEU A 289 10.66 -1.53 13.76
C LEU A 289 9.95 -2.80 14.21
N MET A 290 10.66 -3.88 14.52
CA MET A 290 10.07 -5.08 15.13
C MET A 290 9.46 -4.75 16.49
N ILE A 291 10.19 -4.05 17.36
CA ILE A 291 9.67 -3.60 18.66
C ILE A 291 8.41 -2.75 18.46
N PHE A 292 8.47 -1.77 17.55
CA PHE A 292 7.36 -0.88 17.25
C PHE A 292 6.13 -1.64 16.72
N VAL A 293 6.30 -2.49 15.71
CA VAL A 293 5.22 -3.29 15.12
C VAL A 293 4.64 -4.28 16.14
N GLY A 294 5.50 -4.90 16.95
CA GLY A 294 5.10 -5.79 18.04
C GLY A 294 4.19 -5.08 19.04
N LEU A 295 4.62 -3.92 19.54
CA LEU A 295 3.82 -3.10 20.46
C LEU A 295 2.50 -2.65 19.85
N LEU A 296 2.50 -2.20 18.60
CA LEU A 296 1.27 -1.78 17.92
C LEU A 296 0.26 -2.92 17.75
N ASN A 297 0.73 -4.13 17.43
CA ASN A 297 -0.14 -5.29 17.30
C ASN A 297 -0.71 -5.74 18.65
N ILE A 298 0.11 -5.71 19.72
CA ILE A 298 -0.37 -6.01 21.07
C ILE A 298 -1.42 -4.97 21.50
N ALA A 299 -1.09 -3.68 21.39
CA ALA A 299 -1.99 -2.59 21.77
C ALA A 299 -3.29 -2.61 20.97
N GLY A 300 -3.21 -2.74 19.64
CA GLY A 300 -4.38 -2.78 18.77
C GLY A 300 -5.26 -3.99 19.00
N GLY A 301 -4.67 -5.16 19.23
CA GLY A 301 -5.44 -6.37 19.57
C GLY A 301 -6.13 -6.26 20.94
N LEU A 302 -5.44 -5.73 21.96
CA LEU A 302 -6.04 -5.50 23.29
C LEU A 302 -7.18 -4.47 23.24
N LEU A 303 -7.00 -3.36 22.50
CA LEU A 303 -8.05 -2.38 22.28
C LEU A 303 -9.23 -2.97 21.52
N GLY A 304 -8.98 -3.82 20.53
CA GLY A 304 -10.01 -4.57 19.83
C GLY A 304 -10.84 -5.46 20.76
N LEU A 305 -10.19 -6.20 21.67
CA LEU A 305 -10.87 -7.01 22.69
C LEU A 305 -11.70 -6.14 23.65
N TRP A 306 -11.16 -5.00 24.07
CA TRP A 306 -11.87 -4.06 24.92
C TRP A 306 -13.11 -3.50 24.21
N GLN A 307 -13.03 -3.16 22.92
CA GLN A 307 -14.17 -2.67 22.15
C GLN A 307 -15.24 -3.75 21.92
N LEU A 308 -14.85 -5.02 21.81
CA LEU A 308 -15.79 -6.15 21.72
C LEU A 308 -16.54 -6.39 23.04
N SER A 309 -15.89 -6.14 24.18
CA SER A 309 -16.43 -6.38 25.51
C SER A 309 -17.08 -5.15 26.15
N ALA A 310 -16.79 -3.94 25.67
CA ALA A 310 -17.41 -2.71 26.11
C ALA A 310 -18.94 -2.82 25.96
N PRO A 311 -19.73 -2.49 27.01
CA PRO A 311 -21.18 -2.48 26.91
C PRO A 311 -21.56 -1.61 25.72
N ARG A 312 -22.27 -2.16 24.72
CA ARG A 312 -22.80 -1.41 23.57
C ARG A 312 -23.67 -0.27 24.09
N ARG A 313 -23.04 0.89 24.37
CA ARG A 313 -23.63 1.97 25.16
C ARG A 313 -24.75 2.74 24.45
N GLN A 314 -25.16 2.34 23.25
CA GLN A 314 -26.22 3.03 22.52
C GLN A 314 -27.03 2.06 21.64
N LYS A 315 -28.07 1.45 22.21
CA LYS A 315 -29.47 1.45 21.72
C LYS A 315 -30.31 0.51 22.58
N ALA A 316 -31.54 0.95 22.86
CA ALA A 316 -32.55 0.32 23.70
C ALA A 316 -32.64 -1.22 23.55
N PRO A 317 -33.05 -1.95 24.61
CA PRO A 317 -33.19 -3.39 24.56
C PRO A 317 -34.11 -3.78 23.41
N LYS A 318 -33.54 -4.38 22.36
CA LYS A 318 -34.35 -5.08 21.35
C LYS A 318 -34.99 -6.28 22.06
N PRO A 319 -36.28 -6.58 21.79
CA PRO A 319 -36.94 -7.77 22.33
C PRO A 319 -36.11 -9.03 22.00
N PRO A 320 -36.26 -10.13 22.77
CA PRO A 320 -35.45 -11.34 22.63
C PRO A 320 -35.73 -12.02 21.28
N GLY A 321 -35.10 -11.50 20.24
CA GLY A 321 -34.98 -12.09 18.92
C GLY A 321 -33.54 -12.55 18.74
N GLU A 322 -33.38 -13.76 18.23
CA GLU A 322 -32.08 -14.38 17.98
C GLU A 322 -31.11 -13.39 17.34
N VAL A 323 -29.93 -13.24 17.94
CA VAL A 323 -28.86 -12.42 17.35
C VAL A 323 -28.61 -12.94 15.94
N PRO A 324 -28.71 -12.11 14.89
CA PRO A 324 -28.55 -12.57 13.51
C PRO A 324 -27.26 -13.37 13.35
N PRO A 325 -27.26 -14.52 12.67
CA PRO A 325 -26.12 -15.44 12.61
C PRO A 325 -24.86 -14.77 12.05
N ILE A 326 -25.02 -13.75 11.21
CA ILE A 326 -23.94 -12.97 10.60
C ILE A 326 -23.23 -12.09 11.64
N LEU A 327 -23.95 -11.52 12.61
CA LEU A 327 -23.35 -10.77 13.72
C LEU A 327 -22.56 -11.70 14.64
N LYS A 328 -23.06 -12.91 14.91
CA LYS A 328 -22.32 -13.92 15.68
C LYS A 328 -21.00 -14.29 14.98
N ARG A 329 -21.05 -14.55 13.67
CA ARG A 329 -19.86 -14.83 12.85
C ARG A 329 -18.87 -13.65 12.87
N LEU A 330 -19.35 -12.42 12.76
CA LEU A 330 -18.51 -11.22 12.82
C LEU A 330 -17.78 -11.11 14.17
N THR A 331 -18.49 -11.27 15.29
CA THR A 331 -17.89 -11.18 16.63
C THR A 331 -16.86 -12.28 16.87
N VAL A 332 -17.15 -13.53 16.48
CA VAL A 332 -16.18 -14.64 16.58
C VAL A 332 -14.94 -14.37 15.72
N THR A 333 -15.13 -13.86 14.50
CA THR A 333 -14.04 -13.52 13.59
C THR A 333 -13.17 -12.40 14.16
N GLN A 334 -13.78 -11.35 14.71
CA GLN A 334 -13.06 -10.25 15.35
C GLN A 334 -12.30 -10.70 16.61
N LEU A 335 -12.90 -11.57 17.43
CA LEU A 335 -12.22 -12.15 18.58
C LEU A 335 -10.98 -12.94 18.13
N ALA A 336 -11.12 -13.82 17.13
CA ALA A 336 -10.01 -14.57 16.57
C ALA A 336 -8.90 -13.66 16.04
N LEU A 337 -9.24 -12.63 15.26
CA LEU A 337 -8.28 -11.66 14.73
C LEU A 337 -7.51 -10.93 15.82
N ASN A 338 -8.19 -10.46 16.86
CA ASN A 338 -7.54 -9.74 17.95
C ASN A 338 -6.58 -10.65 18.71
N LEU A 339 -6.97 -11.89 18.99
CA LEU A 339 -6.10 -12.88 19.65
C LEU A 339 -4.89 -13.25 18.79
N THR A 340 -5.07 -13.52 17.50
CA THR A 340 -3.95 -13.84 16.60
C THR A 340 -3.03 -12.64 16.40
N THR A 341 -3.56 -11.42 16.42
CA THR A 341 -2.78 -10.18 16.31
C THR A 341 -1.94 -9.95 17.57
N ILE A 342 -2.50 -10.19 18.78
CA ILE A 342 -1.74 -10.14 20.03
C ILE A 342 -0.63 -11.20 20.02
N LEU A 343 -0.95 -12.43 19.62
CA LEU A 343 0.02 -13.53 19.57
C LEU A 343 1.17 -13.23 18.59
N PHE A 344 0.85 -12.69 17.41
CA PHE A 344 1.85 -12.21 16.46
C PHE A 344 2.69 -11.08 17.05
N GLY A 345 2.06 -10.08 17.65
CA GLY A 345 2.75 -8.96 18.29
C GLY A 345 3.71 -9.40 19.40
N LEU A 346 3.29 -10.33 20.26
CA LEU A 346 4.14 -10.94 21.29
C LEU A 346 5.31 -11.70 20.69
N SER A 347 5.08 -12.47 19.61
CA SER A 347 6.13 -13.25 18.95
C SER A 347 7.20 -12.39 18.27
N VAL A 348 6.83 -11.20 17.80
CA VAL A 348 7.76 -10.22 17.21
C VAL A 348 8.46 -9.40 18.30
N PHE A 349 7.76 -9.08 19.39
CA PHE A 349 8.30 -8.29 20.50
C PHE A 349 9.30 -9.06 21.37
N VAL A 350 9.01 -10.33 21.68
CA VAL A 350 9.87 -11.20 22.47
C VAL A 350 10.50 -12.24 21.55
N ALA A 351 11.76 -12.00 21.18
CA ALA A 351 12.53 -12.94 20.37
C ALA A 351 12.59 -14.32 21.07
N GLY A 352 12.27 -15.37 20.32
CA GLY A 352 12.31 -16.76 20.82
C GLY A 352 11.10 -17.19 21.64
N LEU A 353 10.06 -16.36 21.81
CA LEU A 353 8.83 -16.75 22.51
C LEU A 353 8.11 -17.91 21.82
N LEU A 354 8.09 -17.89 20.48
CA LEU A 354 7.51 -18.94 19.65
C LEU A 354 8.54 -19.45 18.64
N PRO A 355 8.58 -20.77 18.35
CA PRO A 355 9.35 -21.28 17.22
C PRO A 355 8.90 -20.59 15.93
N GLY A 356 9.83 -20.31 15.01
CA GLY A 356 9.51 -19.59 13.77
C GLY A 356 8.41 -20.25 12.92
N LEU A 357 8.33 -21.59 12.94
CA LEU A 357 7.22 -22.33 12.31
C LEU A 357 5.86 -21.96 12.91
N VAL A 358 5.77 -21.82 14.23
CA VAL A 358 4.54 -21.42 14.91
C VAL A 358 4.17 -19.99 14.54
N VAL A 359 5.15 -19.09 14.45
CA VAL A 359 4.92 -17.71 13.96
C VAL A 359 4.34 -17.73 12.54
N GLY A 360 4.88 -18.57 11.65
CA GLY A 360 4.35 -18.79 10.31
C GLY A 360 2.88 -19.24 10.30
N VAL A 361 2.53 -20.23 11.13
CA VAL A 361 1.14 -20.72 11.26
C VAL A 361 0.22 -19.63 11.80
N VAL A 362 0.62 -18.90 12.82
CA VAL A 362 -0.17 -17.80 13.41
C VAL A 362 -0.44 -16.71 12.36
N LEU A 363 0.57 -16.34 11.59
CA LEU A 363 0.44 -15.37 10.49
C LEU A 363 -0.49 -15.85 9.38
N PHE A 364 -0.35 -17.12 8.98
CA PHE A 364 -1.19 -17.72 7.96
C PHE A 364 -2.66 -17.73 8.39
N LEU A 365 -2.93 -18.17 9.62
CA LEU A 365 -4.28 -18.16 10.21
C LEU A 365 -4.81 -16.72 10.30
N ASN A 366 -4.00 -15.76 10.74
CA ASN A 366 -4.41 -14.35 10.79
C ASN A 366 -4.81 -13.83 9.40
N GLY A 367 -4.03 -14.16 8.36
CA GLY A 367 -4.37 -13.87 6.97
C GLY A 367 -5.70 -14.49 6.53
N CYS A 368 -5.91 -15.78 6.80
CA CYS A 368 -7.17 -16.48 6.51
C CYS A 368 -8.38 -15.82 7.19
N VAL A 369 -8.28 -15.54 8.49
CA VAL A 369 -9.36 -14.92 9.26
C VAL A 369 -9.62 -13.49 8.77
N LEU A 370 -8.59 -12.75 8.37
CA LEU A 370 -8.74 -11.37 7.86
C LEU A 370 -9.44 -11.34 6.49
N LEU A 371 -9.14 -12.29 5.62
CA LEU A 371 -9.85 -12.46 4.35
C LEU A 371 -11.29 -12.94 4.55
N TYR A 372 -11.54 -13.79 5.56
CA TYR A 372 -12.89 -14.18 5.94
C TYR A 372 -13.69 -13.00 6.52
N LEU A 373 -13.06 -12.13 7.32
CA LEU A 373 -13.67 -10.88 7.78
C LEU A 373 -14.09 -10.02 6.59
N LEU A 374 -13.20 -9.84 5.61
CA LEU A 374 -13.51 -9.09 4.39
C LEU A 374 -14.74 -9.67 3.67
N TYR A 375 -14.82 -10.99 3.53
CA TYR A 375 -15.99 -11.66 2.96
C TYR A 375 -17.28 -11.32 3.73
N ILE A 376 -17.25 -11.38 5.08
CA ILE A 376 -18.41 -11.03 5.90
C ILE A 376 -18.80 -9.56 5.70
N VAL A 377 -17.84 -8.63 5.72
CA VAL A 377 -18.12 -7.19 5.56
C VAL A 377 -18.75 -6.91 4.19
N VAL A 378 -18.22 -7.49 3.12
CA VAL A 378 -18.79 -7.35 1.77
C VAL A 378 -20.20 -7.94 1.68
N ALA A 379 -20.45 -9.08 2.33
CA ALA A 379 -21.78 -9.67 2.39
C ALA A 379 -22.78 -8.77 3.16
N VAL A 380 -22.34 -8.15 4.27
CA VAL A 380 -23.14 -7.21 5.04
C VAL A 380 -23.50 -5.97 4.23
N ASP A 381 -22.54 -5.39 3.51
CA ASP A 381 -22.79 -4.23 2.65
C ASP A 381 -23.78 -4.52 1.53
N ARG A 382 -23.71 -5.72 0.93
CA ARG A 382 -24.66 -6.17 -0.11
C ARG A 382 -26.08 -6.28 0.45
N MET A 383 -26.27 -6.94 1.58
CA MET A 383 -27.58 -7.03 2.23
C MET A 383 -28.13 -5.65 2.59
N ARG A 384 -27.28 -4.74 3.08
CA ARG A 384 -27.68 -3.35 3.37
C ARG A 384 -28.14 -2.62 2.11
N ALA A 385 -27.44 -2.78 0.99
CA ALA A 385 -27.82 -2.18 -0.28
C ALA A 385 -29.13 -2.75 -0.83
N GLU A 386 -29.36 -4.06 -0.67
CA GLU A 386 -30.62 -4.71 -1.07
C GLU A 386 -31.80 -4.22 -0.23
N MET A 387 -31.65 -4.10 1.10
CA MET A 387 -32.69 -3.53 1.96
C MET A 387 -33.06 -2.10 1.58
N LEU A 388 -32.05 -1.23 1.35
CA LEU A 388 -32.29 0.16 0.94
C LEU A 388 -32.99 0.26 -0.42
N ARG A 389 -32.72 -0.67 -1.35
CA ARG A 389 -33.43 -0.73 -2.64
C ARG A 389 -34.87 -1.21 -2.47
N ALA A 390 -35.12 -2.16 -1.59
CA ALA A 390 -36.47 -2.62 -1.27
C ALA A 390 -37.31 -1.52 -0.59
N GLU A 391 -36.69 -0.72 0.29
CA GLU A 391 -37.33 0.44 0.92
C GLU A 391 -37.60 1.60 -0.05
N ALA A 392 -36.74 1.81 -1.06
CA ALA A 392 -36.92 2.86 -2.07
C ALA A 392 -37.82 2.47 -3.25
N GLY A 393 -38.18 1.19 -3.37
CA GLY A 393 -39.11 0.66 -4.36
C GLY A 393 -40.56 0.52 -3.86
N ASN A 394 -40.82 0.85 -2.60
CA ASN A 394 -42.13 1.04 -1.97
C ASN A 394 -42.36 2.54 -1.74
#